data_AF-A0A527VMR2-F1
#
_entry.id   AF-A0A527VMR2-F1
#
_cell.length_a   1.000
_cell.length_b   1.000
_cell.length_c   1.000
_cell.angle_alpha   90.00
_cell.angle_beta   90.00
_cell.angle_gamma   90.00
#
_symmetry.space_group_name_H-M   'P 1'
#
loop_
_entity.id
_entity.type
_entity.pdbx_description
1 polymer ?
#
loop_
_entity_poly.entity_id
_entity_poly.type
_entity_poly.pdbx_seq_one_letter_code
_entity_poly.pdbx_strand_id
1 'polypeptide(L)'
;ATTTFWKGRDGKMRRFNIIDTPGHVDFTIEVERSLRVLDGAIALLDANAGVEPQTETVWRQADKYHVPRMIFCNKMDKIGAD
;
A
#
# COMPACT_ATOMS: atom_id res chain seq x y z
N ALA A 1 6.01 8.56 9.63
CA ALA A 1 5.11 7.49 10.11
C ALA A 1 4.08 8.10 11.05
N THR A 2 2.85 7.62 11.00
CA THR A 2 1.72 8.13 11.80
C THR A 2 1.13 6.98 12.61
N THR A 3 1.02 7.13 13.92
CA THR A 3 0.41 6.11 14.79
C THR A 3 -1.08 6.38 14.95
N THR A 4 -1.89 5.34 14.82
CA THR A 4 -3.34 5.38 15.09
C THR A 4 -3.80 4.11 15.81
N PHE A 5 -5.02 4.14 16.35
CA PHE A 5 -5.62 3.02 17.06
C PHE A 5 -6.99 2.70 16.47
N TRP A 6 -7.27 1.41 16.31
CA TRP A 6 -8.56 0.94 15.78
C TRP A 6 -9.12 -0.18 16.65
N LYS A 7 -10.42 -0.08 16.95
CA LYS A 7 -11.16 -1.14 17.66
C LYS A 7 -11.55 -2.21 16.65
N GLY A 8 -10.99 -3.41 16.80
CA GLY A 8 -11.35 -4.54 15.97
C GLY A 8 -12.80 -4.99 16.19
N ARG A 9 -13.31 -5.78 15.26
CA ARG A 9 -14.65 -6.40 15.36
C ARG A 9 -14.80 -7.31 16.58
N ASP A 10 -13.69 -7.83 17.08
CA ASP A 10 -13.58 -8.60 18.32
C ASP A 10 -13.55 -7.73 19.60
N GLY A 11 -13.76 -6.41 19.46
CA GLY A 11 -13.73 -5.44 20.55
C GLY A 11 -12.33 -5.07 21.05
N LYS A 12 -11.27 -5.70 20.53
CA LYS A 12 -9.88 -5.44 20.97
C LYS A 12 -9.28 -4.24 20.24
N MET A 13 -8.65 -3.35 20.98
CA MET A 13 -7.89 -2.23 20.43
C MET A 13 -6.58 -2.72 19.80
N ARG A 14 -6.28 -2.22 18.60
CA ARG A 14 -5.03 -2.49 17.88
C ARG A 14 -4.36 -1.16 17.55
N ARG A 15 -3.04 -1.11 17.71
CA ARG A 15 -2.21 0.03 17.29
C ARG A 15 -1.71 -0.23 15.87
N PHE A 16 -1.83 0.76 15.00
CA PHE A 16 -1.29 0.74 13.66
C PHE A 16 -0.26 1.86 13.51
N ASN A 17 0.89 1.54 12.91
CA ASN A 17 1.89 2.52 12.51
C ASN A 17 1.86 2.61 10.99
N ILE A 18 1.37 3.71 10.46
CA ILE A 18 1.20 3.92 9.02
C ILE A 18 2.47 4.59 8.50
N ILE A 19 3.07 4.00 7.48
CA ILE A 19 4.15 4.62 6.70
C ILE A 19 3.56 4.98 5.35
N ASP A 20 3.58 6.28 5.05
CA ASP A 20 3.22 6.76 3.72
C ASP A 20 4.46 6.69 2.82
N THR A 21 4.29 6.17 1.62
CA THR A 21 5.38 6.00 0.64
C THR A 21 5.03 6.82 -0.60
N PRO A 22 5.93 7.69 -1.10
CA PRO A 22 5.60 8.51 -2.26
C PRO A 22 5.40 7.64 -3.52
N GLY A 23 4.43 8.00 -4.35
CA GLY A 23 4.04 7.21 -5.53
C GLY A 23 4.82 7.54 -6.81
N HIS A 24 5.55 8.64 -6.86
CA HIS A 24 6.31 9.04 -8.06
C HIS A 24 7.60 8.21 -8.18
N VAL A 25 7.96 7.82 -9.41
CA VAL A 25 9.19 7.06 -9.72
C VAL A 25 10.48 7.65 -9.11
N ASP A 26 10.54 8.96 -8.92
CA ASP A 26 11.70 9.66 -8.34
C ASP A 26 11.99 9.25 -6.89
N PHE A 27 11.01 8.66 -6.19
CA PHE A 27 11.11 8.25 -4.79
C PHE A 27 11.18 6.73 -4.61
N THR A 28 11.45 5.98 -5.68
CA THR A 28 11.56 4.52 -5.65
C THR A 28 12.56 3.99 -4.60
N ILE A 29 13.63 4.73 -4.29
CA ILE A 29 14.58 4.38 -3.23
C ILE A 29 13.96 4.51 -1.83
N GLU A 30 13.13 5.54 -1.62
CA GLU A 30 12.46 5.78 -0.34
C GLU A 30 11.37 4.74 -0.09
N VAL A 31 10.64 4.36 -1.14
CA VAL A 31 9.69 3.23 -1.13
C VAL A 31 10.43 1.94 -0.75
N GLU A 32 11.56 1.64 -1.41
CA GLU A 32 12.32 0.41 -1.14
C GLU A 32 12.82 0.34 0.31
N ARG A 33 13.29 1.47 0.86
CA ARG A 33 13.72 1.54 2.28
C ARG A 33 12.55 1.33 3.23
N SER A 34 11.38 1.86 2.89
CA SER A 34 10.18 1.73 3.71
C SER A 34 9.69 0.28 3.74
N LEU A 35 9.69 -0.42 2.61
CA LEU A 35 9.26 -1.82 2.52
C LEU A 35 10.06 -2.77 3.44
N ARG A 36 11.32 -2.47 3.74
CA ARG A 36 12.18 -3.31 4.61
C ARG A 36 11.73 -3.39 6.07
N VAL A 37 10.93 -2.42 6.52
CA VAL A 37 10.50 -2.31 7.92
C VAL A 37 9.00 -2.53 8.11
N LEU A 38 8.29 -2.89 7.04
CA LEU A 38 6.86 -3.12 7.08
C LEU A 38 6.54 -4.58 7.41
N ASP A 39 5.63 -4.76 8.38
CA ASP A 39 4.98 -6.05 8.63
C ASP A 39 4.01 -6.44 7.50
N GLY A 40 3.56 -5.46 6.70
CA GLY A 40 2.67 -5.63 5.57
C GLY A 40 2.33 -4.30 4.90
N ALA A 41 1.74 -4.35 3.71
CA ALA A 41 1.37 -3.16 2.93
C ALA A 41 -0.04 -3.27 2.34
N ILE A 42 -0.65 -2.11 2.07
CA ILE A 42 -1.90 -2.01 1.31
C ILE A 42 -1.55 -1.45 -0.07
N ALA A 43 -1.76 -2.25 -1.12
CA ALA A 43 -1.59 -1.83 -2.50
C ALA A 43 -2.89 -1.14 -2.97
N LEU A 44 -2.88 0.20 -2.98
CA LEU A 44 -3.97 1.01 -3.51
C LEU A 44 -3.87 1.06 -5.03
N LEU A 45 -4.88 0.51 -5.73
CA LEU A 45 -4.97 0.54 -7.19
C LEU A 45 -6.15 1.43 -7.60
N ASP A 46 -5.97 2.25 -8.62
CA ASP A 46 -7.07 3.01 -9.21
C ASP A 46 -7.89 2.07 -10.10
N ALA A 47 -9.19 1.97 -9.86
CA ALA A 47 -10.04 1.04 -10.58
C ALA A 47 -10.21 1.40 -12.07
N ASN A 48 -9.97 2.65 -12.46
CA ASN A 48 -10.05 3.09 -13.87
C ASN A 48 -8.69 3.00 -14.57
N ALA A 49 -7.61 3.44 -13.90
CA ALA A 49 -6.28 3.39 -14.49
C ALA A 49 -5.64 1.99 -14.45
N GLY A 50 -6.05 1.16 -13.49
CA GLY A 50 -5.54 -0.20 -13.32
C GLY A 50 -4.10 -0.24 -12.80
N VAL A 51 -3.36 -1.26 -13.25
CA VAL A 51 -1.95 -1.46 -12.89
C VAL A 51 -1.06 -0.68 -13.87
N GLU A 52 -0.14 0.12 -13.33
CA GLU A 52 0.82 0.89 -14.11
C GLU A 52 2.25 0.35 -13.94
N PRO A 53 3.21 0.70 -14.83
CA PRO A 53 4.61 0.26 -14.69
C PRO A 53 5.25 0.60 -13.33
N GLN A 54 4.79 1.69 -12.70
CA GLN A 54 5.24 2.10 -11.36
C GLN A 54 4.72 1.14 -10.29
N THR A 55 3.46 0.71 -10.40
CA THR A 55 2.86 -0.33 -9.56
C THR A 55 3.67 -1.62 -9.62
N GLU A 56 4.03 -2.08 -10.82
CA GLU A 56 4.85 -3.29 -10.99
C GLU A 56 6.24 -3.16 -10.35
N THR A 57 6.85 -1.97 -10.45
CA THR A 57 8.17 -1.70 -9.87
C THR A 57 8.14 -1.85 -8.35
N VAL A 58 7.17 -1.20 -7.69
CA VAL A 58 6.96 -1.33 -6.24
C VAL A 58 6.56 -2.76 -5.86
N TRP A 59 5.79 -3.43 -6.71
CA TRP A 59 5.39 -4.82 -6.50
C TRP A 59 6.60 -5.76 -6.41
N ARG A 60 7.54 -5.65 -7.36
CA ARG A 60 8.78 -6.45 -7.35
C ARG A 60 9.67 -6.12 -6.16
N GLN A 61 9.72 -4.86 -5.72
CA GLN A 61 10.44 -4.48 -4.50
C GLN A 61 9.82 -5.14 -3.26
N ALA A 62 8.48 -5.16 -3.16
CA ALA A 62 7.79 -5.81 -2.06
C ALA A 62 7.96 -7.34 -2.07
N ASP A 63 8.04 -7.96 -3.25
CA ASP A 63 8.38 -9.39 -3.40
C ASP A 63 9.78 -9.69 -2.85
N LYS A 64 10.78 -8.86 -3.21
CA LYS A 64 12.17 -9.00 -2.73
C LYS A 64 12.27 -8.99 -1.19
N TYR A 65 11.42 -8.22 -0.53
CA TYR A 65 11.37 -8.13 0.94
C TYR A 65 10.31 -9.01 1.57
N HIS A 66 9.63 -9.85 0.79
CA HIS A 66 8.59 -10.77 1.27
C HIS A 66 7.48 -10.06 2.06
N VAL A 67 7.16 -8.82 1.70
CA VAL A 67 6.14 -8.03 2.39
C VAL A 67 4.75 -8.56 2.00
N PRO A 68 3.94 -9.05 2.95
CA PRO A 68 2.57 -9.45 2.66
C PRO A 68 1.73 -8.23 2.29
N ARG A 69 0.90 -8.36 1.26
CA ARG A 69 0.13 -7.25 0.69
C ARG A 69 -1.36 -7.57 0.64
N MET A 70 -2.18 -6.56 0.94
CA MET A 70 -3.60 -6.54 0.66
C MET A 70 -3.87 -5.55 -0.47
N ILE A 71 -4.62 -5.95 -1.49
CA ILE A 71 -5.01 -5.07 -2.59
C ILE A 71 -6.30 -4.34 -2.21
N PHE A 72 -6.36 -3.04 -2.49
CA PHE A 72 -7.57 -2.23 -2.39
C PHE A 72 -7.76 -1.42 -3.67
N CYS A 73 -8.78 -1.78 -4.44
CA CYS A 73 -9.20 -1.01 -5.62
C CYS A 73 -10.01 0.22 -5.16
N ASN A 74 -9.54 1.42 -5.52
CA ASN A 74 -10.14 2.70 -5.16
C ASN A 74 -10.86 3.34 -6.35
N LYS A 75 -11.62 4.41 -6.08
CA LYS A 75 -12.36 5.20 -7.09
C LYS A 75 -13.33 4.37 -7.95
N MET A 76 -13.93 3.34 -7.34
CA MET A 76 -14.96 2.50 -7.94
C MET A 76 -16.23 3.29 -8.35
N ASP A 77 -16.38 4.52 -7.89
CA ASP A 77 -17.46 5.43 -8.25
C ASP A 77 -17.30 6.04 -9.65
N LYS A 78 -16.11 5.95 -10.27
CA LYS A 78 -15.85 6.51 -11.59
C LYS A 78 -16.45 5.65 -12.71
N ILE A 79 -16.87 6.33 -13.78
CA ILE A 79 -17.21 5.66 -15.05
C ILE A 79 -15.95 4.99 -15.59
N GLY A 80 -16.07 3.71 -15.97
CA GLY A 80 -14.92 2.90 -16.41
C GLY A 80 -14.06 2.38 -15.25
N ALA A 81 -14.65 2.19 -14.08
CA ALA A 81 -14.12 1.33 -13.04
C ALA A 81 -14.77 -0.06 -13.19
N ASP A 82 -14.10 -0.98 -13.86
CA ASP A 82 -14.60 -2.32 -14.24
C ASP A 82 -13.64 -3.47 -13.84
#